data_AF-A0A970PTH6-F1
#
_entry.id   AF-A0A970PTH6-F1
#
_cell.length_a   1.000
_cell.length_b   1.000
_cell.length_c   1.000
_cell.angle_alpha   90.00
_cell.angle_beta   90.00
_cell.angle_gamma   90.00
#
_symmetry.space_group_name_H-M   'P 1'
#
loop_
_entity.id
_entity.type
_entity.pdbx_description
1 polymer ?
#
loop_
_entity_poly.entity_id
_entity_poly.type
_entity_poly.pdbx_seq_one_letter_code
_entity_poly.pdbx_strand_id
1 'polypeptide(L)'
;MENVESGNRNLTKAKKAKYDEFYTQYHDIENEVNAYLDFNKDLFRGKTILLPCDDPEWSNFTKYFAQSFERLGLKKLISTSYAPESKNVKFDYEPTLFETSAPQFDNDKTKTNGKIFTLTRDKNQNGRIDIYDLEWEYLEGDGDFRSEEIKKLRDEADMIITNPPFSLFREFLAWIVEAEKQFLIIGSMNAITYKEVFPLIKDNKMWLGNGFKAGNAYFYNPFIKEYAEGVYDPETGLVKFRNVVWFTNLDHGRRHHPLRLMTMEQNIKFSKHKEIRGIGYQKY
;
A
#
# COMPACT_ATOMS: atom_id res chain seq x y z
N MET A 1 9.23 -2.43 49.47
CA MET A 1 9.78 -2.91 48.18
C MET A 1 8.75 -2.57 47.13
N GLU A 2 8.87 -1.40 46.52
CA GLU A 2 8.02 -0.97 45.41
C GLU A 2 8.58 -1.56 44.11
N ASN A 3 7.76 -2.33 43.40
CA ASN A 3 8.06 -2.84 42.08
C ASN A 3 7.94 -1.71 41.06
N VAL A 4 9.07 -1.35 40.45
CA VAL A 4 9.13 -0.46 39.29
C VAL A 4 8.71 -1.27 38.06
N GLU A 5 7.49 -1.06 37.58
CA GLU A 5 7.00 -1.66 36.34
C GLU A 5 7.58 -0.96 35.11
N SER A 6 7.98 -1.78 34.14
CA SER A 6 8.91 -1.49 33.04
C SER A 6 8.38 -0.51 31.97
N GLY A 7 9.13 0.58 31.71
CA GLY A 7 8.91 1.56 30.64
C GLY A 7 9.19 1.10 29.19
N ASN A 8 9.51 -0.18 28.94
CA ASN A 8 9.93 -0.66 27.60
C ASN A 8 8.77 -0.94 26.63
N ARG A 9 7.56 -1.23 27.11
CA ARG A 9 6.40 -1.50 26.21
C ARG A 9 5.94 -0.25 25.47
N ASN A 10 5.92 0.91 26.13
CA ASN A 10 5.46 2.17 25.54
C ASN A 10 6.47 2.74 24.52
N LEU A 11 7.76 2.64 24.79
CA LEU A 11 8.82 3.02 23.84
C LEU A 11 8.79 2.16 22.57
N THR A 12 8.50 0.85 22.70
CA THR A 12 8.42 -0.05 21.54
C THR A 12 7.15 0.20 20.71
N LYS A 13 6.01 0.52 21.36
CA LYS A 13 4.77 0.92 20.67
C LYS A 13 4.93 2.27 19.95
N ALA A 14 5.51 3.27 20.60
CA ALA A 14 5.78 4.59 20.00
C ALA A 14 6.77 4.50 18.83
N LYS A 15 7.79 3.63 18.92
CA LYS A 15 8.69 3.33 17.80
C LYS A 15 7.93 2.69 16.63
N LYS A 16 7.04 1.71 16.87
CA LYS A 16 6.25 1.05 15.82
C LYS A 16 5.30 2.03 15.09
N ALA A 17 4.58 2.86 15.85
CA ALA A 17 3.65 3.86 15.31
C ALA A 17 4.31 4.87 14.35
N LYS A 18 5.56 5.25 14.62
CA LYS A 18 6.33 6.20 13.82
C LYS A 18 6.70 5.68 12.42
N TYR A 19 6.65 4.36 12.20
CA TYR A 19 6.95 3.71 10.92
C TYR A 19 5.70 3.37 10.08
N ASP A 20 4.51 3.81 10.49
CA ASP A 20 3.28 3.46 9.77
C ASP A 20 2.75 4.61 8.88
N GLU A 21 3.25 5.84 9.03
CA GLU A 21 2.80 7.02 8.26
C GLU A 21 3.74 7.32 7.08
N PHE A 22 3.55 6.59 5.97
CA PHE A 22 4.35 6.73 4.75
C PHE A 22 3.45 6.94 3.52
N TYR A 23 3.50 8.15 2.97
CA TYR A 23 2.70 8.53 1.80
C TYR A 23 3.45 8.20 0.52
N THR A 24 2.88 7.28 -0.26
CA THR A 24 3.45 6.81 -1.54
C THR A 24 3.37 7.90 -2.59
N GLN A 25 4.39 8.02 -3.44
CA GLN A 25 4.43 9.01 -4.50
C GLN A 25 3.49 8.62 -5.65
N TYR A 26 2.82 9.61 -6.26
CA TYR A 26 1.93 9.40 -7.41
C TYR A 26 2.62 8.66 -8.56
N HIS A 27 3.85 9.06 -8.92
CA HIS A 27 4.57 8.47 -10.05
C HIS A 27 4.99 7.01 -9.79
N ASP A 28 5.23 6.62 -8.53
CA ASP A 28 5.51 5.23 -8.18
C ASP A 28 4.28 4.35 -8.40
N ILE A 29 3.09 4.84 -8.01
CA ILE A 29 1.81 4.18 -8.26
C ILE A 29 1.56 4.06 -9.77
N GLU A 30 1.73 5.15 -10.51
CA GLU A 30 1.54 5.17 -11.96
C GLU A 30 2.46 4.18 -12.68
N ASN A 31 3.76 4.19 -12.37
CA ASN A 31 4.72 3.27 -12.97
C ASN A 31 4.40 1.80 -12.66
N GLU A 32 4.01 1.53 -11.43
CA GLU A 32 3.64 0.19 -11.00
C GLU A 32 2.37 -0.28 -11.74
N VAL A 33 1.29 0.51 -11.72
CA VAL A 33 0.02 0.19 -12.40
C VAL A 33 0.20 0.03 -13.92
N ASN A 34 0.98 0.89 -14.56
CA ASN A 34 1.23 0.81 -16.01
C ASN A 34 1.89 -0.52 -16.41
N ALA A 35 2.75 -1.09 -15.57
CA ALA A 35 3.38 -2.39 -15.88
C ALA A 35 2.36 -3.55 -15.97
N TYR A 36 1.24 -3.45 -15.27
CA TYR A 36 0.14 -4.41 -15.38
C TYR A 36 -0.75 -4.10 -16.60
N LEU A 37 -1.02 -2.83 -16.89
CA LEU A 37 -1.80 -2.41 -18.06
C LEU A 37 -1.11 -2.74 -19.39
N ASP A 38 0.22 -2.64 -19.44
CA ASP A 38 1.03 -3.04 -20.59
C ASP A 38 0.87 -4.54 -20.90
N PHE A 39 0.63 -5.35 -19.86
CA PHE A 39 0.39 -6.79 -19.97
C PHE A 39 -1.08 -7.11 -20.28
N ASN A 40 -2.01 -6.46 -19.57
CA ASN A 40 -3.45 -6.60 -19.76
C ASN A 40 -4.15 -5.24 -19.65
N LYS A 41 -4.52 -4.66 -20.80
CA LYS A 41 -5.16 -3.33 -20.89
C LYS A 41 -6.53 -3.26 -20.22
N ASP A 42 -7.22 -4.39 -20.08
CA ASP A 42 -8.57 -4.46 -19.52
C ASP A 42 -8.58 -4.94 -18.06
N LEU A 43 -7.42 -5.02 -17.42
CA LEU A 43 -7.26 -5.51 -16.04
C LEU A 43 -8.26 -4.88 -15.05
N PHE A 44 -8.48 -3.56 -15.16
CA PHE A 44 -9.34 -2.80 -14.27
C PHE A 44 -10.75 -2.54 -14.82
N ARG A 45 -11.03 -2.95 -16.07
CA ARG A 45 -12.29 -2.61 -16.73
C ARG A 45 -13.47 -3.27 -16.01
N GLY A 46 -14.47 -2.47 -15.67
CA GLY A 46 -15.68 -2.88 -14.96
C GLY A 46 -15.44 -3.30 -13.51
N LYS A 47 -14.25 -3.06 -12.95
CA LYS A 47 -13.89 -3.46 -11.59
C LYS A 47 -14.28 -2.42 -10.55
N THR A 48 -14.60 -2.93 -9.37
CA THR A 48 -14.73 -2.16 -8.14
C THR A 48 -13.43 -2.25 -7.35
N ILE A 49 -12.80 -1.11 -7.06
CA ILE A 49 -11.54 -1.05 -6.32
C ILE A 49 -11.77 -0.46 -4.95
N LEU A 50 -11.27 -1.15 -3.91
CA LEU A 50 -11.19 -0.65 -2.55
C LEU A 50 -9.75 -0.20 -2.24
N LEU A 51 -9.62 1.03 -1.73
CA LEU A 51 -8.38 1.69 -1.36
C LEU A 51 -8.42 2.05 0.14
N PRO A 52 -8.18 1.10 1.06
CA PRO A 52 -8.08 1.44 2.48
C PRO A 52 -6.86 2.33 2.70
N CYS A 53 -7.01 3.51 3.29
CA CYS A 53 -5.90 4.43 3.53
C CYS A 53 -6.07 5.20 4.85
N ASP A 54 -5.03 5.89 5.29
CA ASP A 54 -5.12 6.71 6.52
C ASP A 54 -5.87 8.02 6.28
N ASP A 55 -5.80 8.55 5.05
CA ASP A 55 -6.49 9.78 4.66
C ASP A 55 -6.76 9.82 3.14
N PRO A 56 -8.03 9.63 2.70
CA PRO A 56 -8.42 9.68 1.31
C PRO A 56 -8.19 11.04 0.63
N GLU A 57 -8.23 12.16 1.35
CA GLU A 57 -8.03 13.50 0.77
C GLU A 57 -6.59 13.71 0.29
N TRP A 58 -5.62 13.05 0.96
CA TRP A 58 -4.19 13.17 0.66
C TRP A 58 -3.59 11.93 0.00
N SER A 59 -4.36 10.84 -0.12
CA SER A 59 -3.89 9.59 -0.68
C SER A 59 -3.65 9.71 -2.19
N ASN A 60 -2.40 9.55 -2.61
CA ASN A 60 -2.05 9.46 -4.03
C ASN A 60 -2.66 8.23 -4.72
N PHE A 61 -3.03 7.17 -3.98
CA PHE A 61 -3.80 6.06 -4.53
C PHE A 61 -5.20 6.54 -4.94
N THR A 62 -5.92 7.18 -4.01
CA THR A 62 -7.26 7.75 -4.30
C THR A 62 -7.18 8.70 -5.47
N LYS A 63 -6.20 9.63 -5.46
CA LYS A 63 -5.99 10.60 -6.53
C LYS A 63 -5.73 9.93 -7.89
N TYR A 64 -4.82 8.97 -7.97
CA TYR A 64 -4.48 8.28 -9.21
C TYR A 64 -5.70 7.55 -9.82
N PHE A 65 -6.40 6.76 -9.01
CA PHE A 65 -7.54 5.97 -9.49
C PHE A 65 -8.77 6.83 -9.80
N ALA A 66 -9.00 7.91 -9.06
CA ALA A 66 -10.07 8.86 -9.37
C ALA A 66 -9.78 9.62 -10.67
N GLN A 67 -8.57 10.15 -10.84
CA GLN A 67 -8.17 10.84 -12.09
C GLN A 67 -8.13 9.91 -13.31
N SER A 68 -7.92 8.61 -13.08
CA SER A 68 -7.86 7.60 -14.14
C SER A 68 -9.17 6.82 -14.29
N PHE A 69 -10.26 7.20 -13.61
CA PHE A 69 -11.46 6.38 -13.47
C PHE A 69 -12.03 5.93 -14.82
N GLU A 70 -12.27 6.89 -15.72
CA GLU A 70 -12.79 6.62 -17.07
C GLU A 70 -11.76 5.89 -17.94
N ARG A 71 -10.49 6.30 -17.87
CA ARG A 71 -9.39 5.70 -18.65
C ARG A 71 -9.23 4.22 -18.35
N LEU A 72 -9.34 3.85 -17.07
CA LEU A 72 -9.29 2.46 -16.60
C LEU A 72 -10.62 1.73 -16.79
N GLY A 73 -11.70 2.45 -17.07
CA GLY A 73 -13.05 1.91 -17.22
C GLY A 73 -13.59 1.32 -15.92
N LEU A 74 -13.29 1.93 -14.78
CA LEU A 74 -13.74 1.44 -13.47
C LEU A 74 -15.26 1.48 -13.35
N LYS A 75 -15.80 0.55 -12.57
CA LYS A 75 -17.23 0.55 -12.19
C LYS A 75 -17.47 1.42 -10.96
N LYS A 76 -16.59 1.30 -9.96
CA LYS A 76 -16.71 2.00 -8.67
C LYS A 76 -15.34 2.09 -8.00
N LEU A 77 -15.06 3.22 -7.39
CA LEU A 77 -13.90 3.43 -6.54
C LEU A 77 -14.40 3.67 -5.11
N ILE A 78 -13.79 3.00 -4.14
CA ILE A 78 -14.10 3.14 -2.72
C ILE A 78 -12.78 3.41 -2.00
N SER A 79 -12.67 4.54 -1.31
CA SER A 79 -11.54 4.81 -0.41
C SER A 79 -12.08 4.95 1.01
N THR A 80 -11.42 4.32 1.98
CA THR A 80 -11.81 4.41 3.39
C THR A 80 -10.70 5.05 4.20
N SER A 81 -11.06 5.67 5.32
CA SER A 81 -10.13 6.28 6.28
C SER A 81 -10.33 5.73 7.67
N TYR A 82 -9.23 5.64 8.43
CA TYR A 82 -9.31 5.53 9.88
C TYR A 82 -9.81 6.83 10.49
N ALA A 83 -10.51 6.74 11.61
CA ALA A 83 -10.80 7.87 12.48
C ALA A 83 -9.49 8.46 13.01
N PRO A 84 -9.35 9.81 13.08
CA PRO A 84 -8.16 10.44 13.65
C PRO A 84 -7.81 9.93 15.05
N GLU A 85 -8.79 9.66 15.90
CA GLU A 85 -8.55 9.13 17.23
C GLU A 85 -8.12 7.66 17.27
N SER A 86 -8.40 6.87 16.23
CA SER A 86 -7.93 5.48 16.15
C SER A 86 -6.49 5.36 15.65
N LYS A 87 -5.90 6.45 15.14
CA LYS A 87 -4.51 6.46 14.70
C LYS A 87 -3.55 6.34 15.89
N ASN A 88 -2.47 5.58 15.68
CA ASN A 88 -1.45 5.36 16.70
C ASN A 88 -0.66 6.64 17.03
N VAL A 89 -0.54 7.55 16.07
CA VAL A 89 0.10 8.85 16.25
C VAL A 89 -0.99 9.87 16.57
N LYS A 90 -0.97 10.39 17.80
CA LYS A 90 -1.85 11.49 18.20
C LYS A 90 -1.24 12.81 17.71
N PHE A 91 -1.98 13.52 16.90
CA PHE A 91 -1.69 14.88 16.46
C PHE A 91 -2.94 15.73 16.62
N ASP A 92 -2.75 17.05 16.69
CA ASP A 92 -3.87 17.98 16.69
C ASP A 92 -4.52 17.93 15.30
N TYR A 93 -5.60 17.18 15.21
CA TYR A 93 -6.37 17.05 13.98
C TYR A 93 -7.23 18.29 13.79
N GLU A 94 -6.96 19.01 12.71
CA GLU A 94 -7.78 20.12 12.25
C GLU A 94 -8.53 19.69 10.99
N PRO A 95 -9.88 19.66 11.03
CA PRO A 95 -10.68 19.35 9.84
C PRO A 95 -10.40 20.31 8.70
N THR A 96 -10.35 19.80 7.47
CA THR A 96 -10.09 20.65 6.30
C THR A 96 -11.27 21.55 5.97
N LEU A 97 -11.05 22.58 5.13
CA LEU A 97 -12.15 23.38 4.57
C LEU A 97 -13.11 22.53 3.71
N PHE A 98 -12.60 21.47 3.10
CA PHE A 98 -13.42 20.53 2.34
C PHE A 98 -14.39 19.79 3.27
N GLU A 99 -13.93 19.36 4.44
CA GLU A 99 -14.79 18.72 5.44
C GLU A 99 -15.81 19.69 6.02
N THR A 100 -15.34 20.82 6.56
CA THR A 100 -16.17 21.78 7.31
C THR A 100 -17.23 22.46 6.45
N SER A 101 -17.03 22.49 5.12
CA SER A 101 -18.03 23.00 4.17
C SER A 101 -19.08 21.96 3.75
N ALA A 102 -18.91 20.69 4.10
CA ALA A 102 -19.83 19.64 3.73
C ALA A 102 -21.11 19.66 4.61
N PRO A 103 -22.32 19.48 4.04
CA PRO A 103 -23.56 19.47 4.82
C PRO A 103 -23.61 18.42 5.94
N GLN A 104 -22.92 17.30 5.75
CA GLN A 104 -22.87 16.17 6.67
C GLN A 104 -21.76 16.29 7.74
N PHE A 105 -20.99 17.38 7.75
CA PHE A 105 -19.92 17.59 8.71
C PHE A 105 -20.43 17.58 10.15
N ASP A 106 -19.69 16.89 11.02
CA ASP A 106 -20.01 16.75 12.44
C ASP A 106 -18.73 16.81 13.29
N ASN A 107 -18.70 17.72 14.25
CA ASN A 107 -17.50 18.01 15.06
C ASN A 107 -17.04 16.86 15.95
N ASP A 108 -17.96 15.96 16.33
CA ASP A 108 -17.64 14.80 17.16
C ASP A 108 -17.26 13.62 16.26
N LYS A 109 -18.10 13.31 15.26
CA LYS A 109 -17.84 12.19 14.34
C LYS A 109 -16.55 12.35 13.56
N THR A 110 -16.16 13.57 13.21
CA THR A 110 -14.91 13.82 12.49
C THR A 110 -13.67 13.31 13.22
N LYS A 111 -13.74 13.09 14.53
CA LYS A 111 -12.62 12.60 15.35
C LYS A 111 -12.70 11.09 15.59
N THR A 112 -13.91 10.57 15.77
CA THR A 112 -14.16 9.18 16.22
C THR A 112 -14.54 8.22 15.11
N ASN A 113 -15.05 8.73 13.98
CA ASN A 113 -15.54 7.92 12.88
C ASN A 113 -14.56 7.99 11.71
N GLY A 114 -14.38 6.83 11.07
CA GLY A 114 -13.72 6.77 9.78
C GLY A 114 -14.60 7.44 8.71
N LYS A 115 -14.03 7.64 7.53
CA LYS A 115 -14.77 8.17 6.37
C LYS A 115 -14.73 7.19 5.23
N ILE A 116 -15.77 7.22 4.42
CA ILE A 116 -15.84 6.51 3.14
C ILE A 116 -16.00 7.54 2.03
N PHE A 117 -15.19 7.41 0.99
CA PHE A 117 -15.25 8.19 -0.23
C PHE A 117 -15.59 7.25 -1.37
N THR A 118 -16.59 7.61 -2.18
CA THR A 118 -17.03 6.81 -3.31
C THR A 118 -17.05 7.63 -4.59
N LEU A 119 -16.67 6.99 -5.68
CA LEU A 119 -16.77 7.53 -7.04
C LEU A 119 -17.44 6.48 -7.92
N THR A 120 -18.58 6.84 -8.52
CA THR A 120 -19.38 5.93 -9.36
C THR A 120 -19.90 6.58 -10.63
N ARG A 121 -20.02 7.91 -10.66
CA ARG A 121 -20.65 8.67 -11.74
C ARG A 121 -20.14 10.11 -11.74
N ASP A 122 -20.37 10.79 -12.84
CA ASP A 122 -20.19 12.24 -12.97
C ASP A 122 -21.33 12.93 -12.19
N LYS A 123 -20.99 13.48 -11.03
CA LYS A 123 -21.94 14.11 -10.11
C LYS A 123 -22.13 15.57 -10.45
N ASN A 124 -21.06 16.25 -10.85
CA ASN A 124 -21.08 17.67 -11.18
C ASN A 124 -21.60 17.95 -12.61
N GLN A 125 -21.84 16.90 -13.40
CA GLN A 125 -22.38 16.94 -14.76
C GLN A 125 -21.48 17.68 -15.76
N ASN A 126 -20.16 17.66 -15.55
CA ASN A 126 -19.19 18.31 -16.43
C ASN A 126 -18.80 17.43 -17.65
N GLY A 127 -19.31 16.20 -17.72
CA GLY A 127 -19.03 15.21 -18.77
C GLY A 127 -17.81 14.34 -18.53
N ARG A 128 -17.23 14.35 -17.32
CA ARG A 128 -16.08 13.54 -16.91
C ARG A 128 -16.27 13.04 -15.49
N ILE A 129 -15.88 11.80 -15.23
CA ILE A 129 -15.80 11.24 -13.87
C ILE A 129 -14.38 11.44 -13.32
N ASP A 130 -14.21 12.29 -12.32
CA ASP A 130 -12.90 12.55 -11.71
C ASP A 130 -12.93 12.76 -10.18
N ILE A 131 -11.82 13.27 -9.63
CA ILE A 131 -11.66 13.50 -8.19
C ILE A 131 -12.70 14.49 -7.61
N TYR A 132 -13.23 15.41 -8.42
CA TYR A 132 -14.21 16.40 -7.99
C TYR A 132 -15.62 15.81 -7.85
N ASP A 133 -15.85 14.59 -8.32
CA ASP A 133 -17.10 13.86 -8.17
C ASP A 133 -17.12 12.92 -6.94
N LEU A 134 -16.03 12.89 -6.16
CA LEU A 134 -15.96 12.08 -4.94
C LEU A 134 -17.04 12.50 -3.94
N GLU A 135 -17.86 11.53 -3.55
CA GLU A 135 -18.86 11.68 -2.50
C GLU A 135 -18.31 11.07 -1.22
N TRP A 136 -18.41 11.77 -0.08
CA TRP A 136 -17.92 11.26 1.19
C TRP A 136 -18.98 11.25 2.28
N GLU A 137 -18.92 10.25 3.15
CA GLU A 137 -19.78 10.10 4.33
C GLU A 137 -18.95 9.56 5.51
N TYR A 138 -19.48 9.71 6.73
CA TYR A 138 -18.91 9.03 7.90
C TYR A 138 -19.27 7.54 7.87
N LEU A 139 -18.29 6.71 8.21
CA LEU A 139 -18.51 5.31 8.58
C LEU A 139 -19.23 5.23 9.94
N GLU A 140 -19.84 4.09 10.25
CA GLU A 140 -20.46 3.87 11.56
C GLU A 140 -19.39 3.69 12.63
N GLY A 141 -18.31 2.99 12.28
CA GLY A 141 -17.13 2.76 13.11
C GLY A 141 -15.95 3.67 12.77
N ASP A 142 -14.78 3.23 13.21
CA ASP A 142 -13.52 3.98 13.12
C ASP A 142 -12.73 3.70 11.84
N GLY A 143 -13.26 2.90 10.92
CA GLY A 143 -12.58 2.53 9.67
C GLY A 143 -11.55 1.42 9.78
N ASP A 144 -11.46 0.70 10.91
CA ASP A 144 -10.61 -0.49 11.01
C ASP A 144 -11.00 -1.54 9.98
N PHE A 145 -10.04 -2.00 9.16
CA PHE A 145 -10.28 -3.02 8.13
C PHE A 145 -10.86 -4.32 8.69
N ARG A 146 -10.66 -4.59 9.99
CA ARG A 146 -11.17 -5.77 10.69
C ARG A 146 -12.65 -5.66 11.04
N SER A 147 -13.23 -4.47 10.98
CA SER A 147 -14.65 -4.24 11.28
C SER A 147 -15.58 -4.86 10.23
N GLU A 148 -16.81 -5.18 10.63
CA GLU A 148 -17.80 -5.77 9.73
C GLU A 148 -18.24 -4.80 8.62
N GLU A 149 -18.25 -3.49 8.89
CA GLU A 149 -18.53 -2.47 7.86
C GLU A 149 -17.47 -2.48 6.75
N ILE A 150 -16.18 -2.54 7.08
CA ILE A 150 -15.11 -2.55 6.08
C ILE A 150 -15.02 -3.92 5.40
N LYS A 151 -15.31 -5.03 6.10
CA LYS A 151 -15.43 -6.35 5.46
C LYS A 151 -16.51 -6.39 4.39
N LYS A 152 -17.67 -5.76 4.60
CA LYS A 152 -18.71 -5.65 3.57
C LYS A 152 -18.20 -4.91 2.33
N LEU A 153 -17.42 -3.84 2.50
CA LEU A 153 -16.80 -3.12 1.39
C LEU A 153 -15.73 -3.96 0.69
N ARG A 154 -14.91 -4.71 1.43
CA ARG A 154 -13.98 -5.71 0.86
C ARG A 154 -14.74 -6.71 0.01
N ASP A 155 -15.82 -7.26 0.55
CA ASP A 155 -16.57 -8.32 -0.10
C ASP A 155 -17.25 -7.82 -1.37
N GLU A 156 -17.70 -6.55 -1.42
CA GLU A 156 -18.16 -5.85 -2.64
C GLU A 156 -17.04 -5.64 -3.67
N ALA A 157 -15.82 -5.32 -3.23
CA ALA A 157 -14.73 -4.97 -4.12
C ALA A 157 -14.17 -6.18 -4.88
N ASP A 158 -13.74 -5.95 -6.12
CA ASP A 158 -12.99 -6.93 -6.91
C ASP A 158 -11.50 -6.90 -6.55
N MET A 159 -10.97 -5.71 -6.29
CA MET A 159 -9.54 -5.47 -6.09
C MET A 159 -9.27 -4.59 -4.87
N ILE A 160 -8.16 -4.87 -4.16
CA ILE A 160 -7.68 -4.05 -3.04
C ILE A 160 -6.28 -3.52 -3.35
N ILE A 161 -6.12 -2.21 -3.36
CA ILE A 161 -4.86 -1.57 -3.76
C ILE A 161 -4.49 -0.49 -2.76
N THR A 162 -3.35 -0.64 -2.06
CA THR A 162 -2.94 0.35 -1.03
C THR A 162 -1.50 0.18 -0.54
N ASN A 163 -1.02 1.14 0.26
CA ASN A 163 0.12 0.99 1.16
C ASN A 163 -0.40 0.71 2.59
N PRO A 164 -0.58 -0.57 2.99
CA PRO A 164 -1.07 -0.87 4.33
C PRO A 164 -0.03 -0.52 5.40
N PRO A 165 -0.45 -0.30 6.66
CA PRO A 165 0.48 -0.13 7.77
C PRO A 165 1.45 -1.31 7.86
N PHE A 166 2.75 -1.05 7.84
CA PHE A 166 3.76 -2.12 7.83
C PHE A 166 3.69 -2.99 9.08
N SER A 167 3.29 -2.41 10.22
CA SER A 167 3.08 -3.14 11.46
C SER A 167 1.95 -4.18 11.37
N LEU A 168 0.95 -3.95 10.53
CA LEU A 168 -0.24 -4.80 10.34
C LEU A 168 -0.21 -5.63 9.06
N PHE A 169 0.88 -5.59 8.27
CA PHE A 169 0.97 -6.22 6.95
C PHE A 169 0.51 -7.69 6.91
N ARG A 170 0.88 -8.49 7.91
CA ARG A 170 0.47 -9.92 7.97
C ARG A 170 -1.03 -10.10 8.19
N GLU A 171 -1.61 -9.32 9.10
CA GLU A 171 -3.05 -9.33 9.38
C GLU A 171 -3.82 -8.82 8.16
N PHE A 172 -3.33 -7.76 7.53
CA PHE A 172 -3.92 -7.17 6.32
C PHE A 172 -3.88 -8.13 5.13
N LEU A 173 -2.73 -8.79 4.88
CA LEU A 173 -2.62 -9.78 3.81
C LEU A 173 -3.56 -10.97 4.05
N ALA A 174 -3.64 -11.48 5.28
CA ALA A 174 -4.57 -12.55 5.62
C ALA A 174 -6.02 -12.13 5.34
N TRP A 175 -6.39 -10.90 5.71
CA TRP A 175 -7.71 -10.33 5.48
C TRP A 175 -8.08 -10.20 3.98
N ILE A 176 -7.12 -9.88 3.11
CA ILE A 176 -7.34 -9.85 1.64
C ILE A 176 -7.46 -11.27 1.09
N VAL A 177 -6.53 -12.16 1.47
CA VAL A 177 -6.43 -13.52 0.94
C VAL A 177 -7.63 -14.37 1.33
N GLU A 178 -8.14 -14.21 2.55
CA GLU A 178 -9.36 -14.88 3.04
C GLU A 178 -10.57 -14.60 2.15
N ALA A 179 -10.68 -13.40 1.59
CA ALA A 179 -11.76 -13.00 0.70
C ALA A 179 -11.44 -13.17 -0.79
N GLU A 180 -10.34 -13.86 -1.11
CA GLU A 180 -9.90 -14.19 -2.47
C GLU A 180 -9.79 -12.97 -3.40
N LYS A 181 -9.40 -11.81 -2.85
CA LYS A 181 -9.34 -10.57 -3.63
C LYS A 181 -8.11 -10.52 -4.52
N GLN A 182 -8.27 -9.84 -5.65
CA GLN A 182 -7.13 -9.37 -6.42
C GLN A 182 -6.48 -8.20 -5.68
N PHE A 183 -5.17 -8.08 -5.65
CA PHE A 183 -4.53 -7.02 -4.86
C PHE A 183 -3.18 -6.55 -5.40
N LEU A 184 -2.86 -5.30 -5.06
CA LEU A 184 -1.56 -4.68 -5.25
C LEU A 184 -1.23 -3.86 -4.00
N ILE A 185 -0.29 -4.34 -3.19
CA ILE A 185 0.02 -3.73 -1.89
C ILE A 185 1.51 -3.50 -1.70
N ILE A 186 1.88 -2.49 -0.94
CA ILE A 186 3.27 -2.22 -0.58
C ILE A 186 3.61 -2.93 0.75
N GLY A 187 4.83 -3.44 0.86
CA GLY A 187 5.31 -4.01 2.11
C GLY A 187 6.83 -4.08 2.20
N SER A 188 7.31 -4.48 3.37
CA SER A 188 8.73 -4.75 3.57
C SER A 188 9.18 -5.99 2.77
N MET A 189 10.33 -5.92 2.12
CA MET A 189 10.98 -7.07 1.46
C MET A 189 11.20 -8.24 2.43
N ASN A 190 11.38 -7.95 3.73
CA ASN A 190 11.49 -8.98 4.75
C ASN A 190 10.23 -9.85 4.87
N ALA A 191 9.07 -9.35 4.42
CA ALA A 191 7.82 -10.12 4.47
C ALA A 191 7.86 -11.35 3.58
N ILE A 192 8.72 -11.41 2.56
CA ILE A 192 8.87 -12.57 1.65
C ILE A 192 9.11 -13.87 2.42
N THR A 193 9.87 -13.82 3.52
CA THR A 193 10.26 -15.00 4.30
C THR A 193 9.27 -15.32 5.44
N TYR A 194 8.21 -14.54 5.60
CA TYR A 194 7.23 -14.78 6.65
C TYR A 194 6.47 -16.07 6.40
N LYS A 195 6.08 -16.76 7.48
CA LYS A 195 5.42 -18.07 7.43
C LYS A 195 4.10 -18.02 6.67
N GLU A 196 3.41 -16.88 6.72
CA GLU A 196 2.12 -16.64 6.08
C GLU A 196 2.27 -16.20 4.61
N VAL A 197 3.44 -15.70 4.23
CA VAL A 197 3.71 -15.10 2.90
C VAL A 197 4.41 -16.08 1.97
N PHE A 198 5.48 -16.74 2.45
CA PHE A 198 6.28 -17.62 1.61
C PHE A 198 5.47 -18.76 0.95
N PRO A 199 4.51 -19.41 1.64
CA PRO A 199 3.65 -20.41 1.00
C PRO A 199 2.86 -19.85 -0.18
N LEU A 200 2.33 -18.62 -0.08
CA LEU A 200 1.60 -17.98 -1.19
C LEU A 200 2.51 -17.75 -2.40
N ILE A 201 3.76 -17.37 -2.18
CA ILE A 201 4.75 -17.20 -3.24
C ILE A 201 5.12 -18.55 -3.87
N LYS A 202 5.44 -19.54 -3.03
CA LYS A 202 5.80 -20.90 -3.45
C LYS A 202 4.70 -21.57 -4.26
N ASP A 203 3.46 -21.43 -3.81
CA ASP A 203 2.28 -22.03 -4.44
C ASP A 203 1.74 -21.17 -5.59
N ASN A 204 2.48 -20.12 -5.98
CA ASN A 204 2.19 -19.26 -7.11
C ASN A 204 0.86 -18.48 -7.01
N LYS A 205 0.44 -18.16 -5.79
CA LYS A 205 -0.76 -17.38 -5.48
C LYS A 205 -0.47 -15.88 -5.26
N MET A 206 0.80 -15.53 -5.09
CA MET A 206 1.28 -14.16 -4.92
C MET A 206 2.72 -14.04 -5.47
N TRP A 207 3.12 -12.85 -5.90
CA TRP A 207 4.48 -12.54 -6.34
C TRP A 207 4.84 -11.08 -6.03
N LEU A 208 6.09 -10.73 -6.33
CA LEU A 208 6.55 -9.34 -6.28
C LEU A 208 6.08 -8.60 -7.52
N GLY A 209 5.66 -7.35 -7.35
CA GLY A 209 5.25 -6.48 -8.45
C GLY A 209 6.41 -6.02 -9.34
N ASN A 210 6.15 -5.01 -10.17
CA ASN A 210 7.17 -4.48 -11.08
C ASN A 210 8.32 -3.82 -10.32
N GLY A 211 8.04 -3.16 -9.19
CA GLY A 211 9.04 -2.68 -8.25
C GLY A 211 9.42 -1.21 -8.43
N PHE A 212 9.98 -0.63 -7.36
CA PHE A 212 10.44 0.75 -7.37
C PHE A 212 11.66 0.96 -8.28
N LYS A 213 11.80 2.17 -8.83
CA LYS A 213 12.91 2.54 -9.70
C LYS A 213 14.25 2.37 -8.99
N ALA A 214 15.13 1.52 -9.56
CA ALA A 214 16.41 1.13 -8.95
C ALA A 214 16.29 0.60 -7.50
N GLY A 215 15.12 0.05 -7.13
CA GLY A 215 14.83 -0.45 -5.79
C GLY A 215 14.75 0.63 -4.71
N ASN A 216 14.61 1.90 -5.09
CA ASN A 216 14.53 3.01 -4.14
C ASN A 216 13.07 3.49 -4.05
N ALA A 217 12.41 3.15 -2.93
CA ALA A 217 11.09 3.67 -2.62
C ALA A 217 11.25 4.99 -1.84
N TYR A 218 10.55 6.03 -2.27
CA TYR A 218 10.54 7.33 -1.62
C TYR A 218 9.15 7.61 -1.07
N PHE A 219 9.05 7.97 0.21
CA PHE A 219 7.78 8.28 0.86
C PHE A 219 7.83 9.65 1.50
N TYR A 220 6.72 10.37 1.47
CA TYR A 220 6.55 11.54 2.30
C TYR A 220 6.17 11.11 3.72
N ASN A 221 6.69 11.78 4.74
CA ASN A 221 6.36 11.53 6.14
C ASN A 221 6.20 12.89 6.86
N PRO A 222 4.99 13.25 7.33
CA PRO A 222 4.75 14.54 7.96
C PRO A 222 5.31 14.64 9.38
N PHE A 223 5.68 13.53 10.02
CA PHE A 223 6.11 13.44 11.42
C PHE A 223 7.63 13.40 11.59
N ILE A 224 8.33 14.18 10.77
CA ILE A 224 9.79 14.32 10.74
C ILE A 224 10.37 14.35 12.16
N LYS A 225 11.23 13.37 12.49
CA LYS A 225 12.19 13.46 13.59
C LYS A 225 13.27 12.38 13.42
N GLU A 226 14.48 12.81 13.10
CA GLU A 226 15.72 12.02 13.17
C GLU A 226 15.72 10.70 12.37
N TYR A 227 15.81 10.81 11.05
CA TYR A 227 16.29 9.70 10.24
C TYR A 227 17.82 9.73 10.17
N ALA A 228 18.44 8.57 9.98
CA ALA A 228 19.87 8.47 9.74
C ALA A 228 20.26 9.27 8.47
N GLU A 229 21.49 9.76 8.42
CA GLU A 229 22.03 10.51 7.28
C GLU A 229 21.87 9.71 5.97
N GLY A 230 21.34 10.35 4.92
CA GLY A 230 21.07 9.73 3.61
C GLY A 230 19.74 8.96 3.50
N VAL A 231 18.95 8.88 4.57
CA VAL A 231 17.60 8.29 4.55
C VAL A 231 16.53 9.36 4.36
N TYR A 232 16.68 10.54 4.95
CA TYR A 232 15.78 11.68 4.78
C TYR A 232 16.42 12.77 3.95
N ASP A 233 15.66 13.31 3.00
CA ASP A 233 16.03 14.45 2.19
C ASP A 233 15.27 15.70 2.68
N PRO A 234 15.96 16.70 3.27
CA PRO A 234 15.32 17.90 3.78
C PRO A 234 14.79 18.84 2.70
N GLU A 235 15.29 18.77 1.46
CA GLU A 235 14.82 19.63 0.36
C GLU A 235 13.46 19.15 -0.16
N THR A 236 13.28 17.83 -0.23
CA THR A 236 12.06 17.21 -0.77
C THR A 236 11.10 16.73 0.32
N GLY A 237 11.57 16.61 1.58
CA GLY A 237 10.79 16.04 2.69
C GLY A 237 10.59 14.53 2.58
N LEU A 238 11.36 13.85 1.72
CA LEU A 238 11.17 12.43 1.41
C LEU A 238 12.09 11.52 2.21
N VAL A 239 11.57 10.36 2.58
CA VAL A 239 12.29 9.28 3.24
C VAL A 239 12.51 8.15 2.24
N LYS A 240 13.75 7.68 2.13
CA LYS A 240 14.19 6.66 1.18
C LYS A 240 14.36 5.30 1.85
N PHE A 241 13.72 4.28 1.29
CA PHE A 241 13.90 2.88 1.67
C PHE A 241 14.36 2.01 0.50
N ARG A 242 15.25 1.05 0.77
CA ARG A 242 15.72 0.05 -0.22
C ARG A 242 15.12 -1.34 -0.02
N ASN A 243 14.37 -1.52 1.07
CA ASN A 243 13.79 -2.80 1.49
C ASN A 243 12.27 -2.77 1.43
N VAL A 244 11.69 -1.94 0.55
CA VAL A 244 10.24 -1.84 0.34
C VAL A 244 9.94 -2.28 -1.09
N VAL A 245 8.92 -3.11 -1.23
CA VAL A 245 8.54 -3.75 -2.50
C VAL A 245 7.02 -3.83 -2.63
N TRP A 246 6.56 -4.04 -3.86
CA TRP A 246 5.17 -4.34 -4.16
C TRP A 246 4.92 -5.85 -4.06
N PHE A 247 3.80 -6.23 -3.46
CA PHE A 247 3.26 -7.59 -3.40
C PHE A 247 1.92 -7.61 -4.14
N THR A 248 1.70 -8.64 -4.96
CA THR A 248 0.52 -8.69 -5.81
C THR A 248 0.18 -10.12 -6.23
N ASN A 249 -1.06 -10.34 -6.63
CA ASN A 249 -1.50 -11.50 -7.42
C ASN A 249 -2.01 -11.08 -8.82
N LEU A 250 -1.74 -9.83 -9.24
CA LEU A 250 -2.03 -9.32 -10.58
C LEU A 250 -0.89 -9.68 -11.52
N ASP A 251 -1.21 -10.21 -12.69
CA ASP A 251 -0.18 -10.65 -13.62
C ASP A 251 0.44 -9.47 -14.37
N HIS A 252 1.75 -9.54 -14.63
CA HIS A 252 2.49 -8.45 -15.27
C HIS A 252 3.65 -8.99 -16.10
N GLY A 253 4.08 -8.20 -17.09
CA GLY A 253 5.07 -8.64 -18.08
C GLY A 253 6.37 -9.15 -17.44
N ARG A 254 6.93 -8.41 -16.47
CA ARG A 254 8.21 -8.75 -15.80
C ARG A 254 8.24 -10.18 -15.25
N ARG A 255 7.11 -10.71 -14.80
CA ARG A 255 6.98 -12.07 -14.25
C ARG A 255 7.29 -13.16 -15.28
N HIS A 256 7.03 -12.88 -16.56
CA HIS A 256 7.21 -13.80 -17.67
C HIS A 256 8.55 -13.60 -18.41
N HIS A 257 9.41 -12.69 -17.93
CA HIS A 257 10.73 -12.48 -18.51
C HIS A 257 11.67 -13.61 -18.07
N PRO A 258 12.23 -14.40 -19.00
CA PRO A 258 13.18 -15.45 -18.65
C PRO A 258 14.43 -14.87 -17.99
N LEU A 259 14.87 -15.48 -16.89
CA LEU A 259 16.15 -15.16 -16.30
C LEU A 259 17.26 -15.68 -17.21
N ARG A 260 18.13 -14.77 -17.66
CA ARG A 260 19.34 -15.15 -18.39
C ARG A 260 20.32 -15.78 -17.40
N LEU A 261 20.33 -17.10 -17.37
CA LEU A 261 21.26 -17.88 -16.58
C LEU A 261 22.48 -18.25 -17.43
N MET A 262 23.62 -18.40 -16.77
CA MET A 262 24.81 -18.99 -17.37
C MET A 262 24.69 -20.51 -17.29
N THR A 263 25.22 -21.22 -18.29
CA THR A 263 25.40 -22.67 -18.21
C THR A 263 26.35 -23.02 -17.06
N MET A 264 26.35 -24.29 -16.62
CA MET A 264 27.32 -24.72 -15.60
C MET A 264 28.76 -24.48 -16.02
N GLU A 265 29.12 -24.74 -17.28
CA GLU A 265 30.46 -24.48 -17.81
C GLU A 265 30.83 -22.99 -17.76
N GLN A 266 29.90 -22.12 -18.15
CA GLN A 266 30.09 -20.68 -18.07
C GLN A 266 30.21 -20.20 -16.63
N ASN A 267 29.40 -20.72 -15.70
CA ASN A 267 29.55 -20.43 -14.28
C ASN A 267 30.94 -20.84 -13.78
N ILE A 268 31.41 -22.04 -14.08
CA ILE A 268 32.76 -22.48 -13.69
C ILE A 268 33.83 -21.59 -14.31
N LYS A 269 33.67 -21.13 -15.55
CA LYS A 269 34.67 -20.28 -16.21
C LYS A 269 34.72 -18.84 -15.68
N PHE A 270 33.55 -18.27 -15.38
CA PHE A 270 33.38 -16.83 -15.14
C PHE A 270 32.89 -16.47 -13.73
N SER A 271 32.71 -17.44 -12.84
CA SER A 271 32.25 -17.18 -11.47
C SER A 271 33.14 -16.17 -10.75
N LYS A 272 32.51 -15.29 -9.97
CA LYS A 272 33.21 -14.38 -9.05
C LYS A 272 33.74 -15.10 -7.81
N HIS A 273 33.19 -16.28 -7.53
CA HIS A 273 33.56 -17.16 -6.42
C HIS A 273 34.76 -18.01 -6.81
N LYS A 274 35.89 -17.84 -6.11
CA LYS A 274 37.16 -18.52 -6.43
C LYS A 274 37.06 -20.03 -6.24
N GLU A 275 36.24 -20.46 -5.29
CA GLU A 275 35.94 -21.85 -4.98
C GLU A 275 35.18 -22.57 -6.09
N ILE A 276 34.48 -21.83 -6.98
CA ILE A 276 33.79 -22.39 -8.15
C ILE A 276 34.60 -22.16 -9.42
N ARG A 277 35.28 -21.00 -9.53
CA ARG A 277 35.95 -20.57 -10.77
C ARG A 277 37.11 -21.50 -11.13
N GLY A 278 36.96 -22.25 -12.22
CA GLY A 278 37.92 -23.23 -12.71
C GLY A 278 37.95 -24.55 -11.93
N ILE A 279 37.17 -24.68 -10.86
CA ILE A 279 37.17 -25.85 -9.96
C ILE A 279 35.88 -26.66 -10.13
N GLY A 280 34.72 -26.02 -10.19
CA GLY A 280 33.42 -26.71 -10.20
C GLY A 280 32.65 -26.59 -8.89
N TYR A 281 31.44 -27.15 -8.87
CA TYR A 281 30.59 -27.21 -7.67
C TYR A 281 30.88 -28.48 -6.85
N GLN A 282 30.80 -28.37 -5.52
CA GLN A 282 30.86 -29.55 -4.65
C GLN A 282 29.68 -30.49 -4.93
N LYS A 283 29.95 -31.79 -5.01
CA LYS A 283 28.91 -32.83 -5.12
C LYS A 283 28.69 -33.41 -3.72
N TYR A 284 27.43 -33.46 -3.29
CA TYR A 284 26.99 -34.07 -2.03
C TYR A 284 26.27 -35.38 -2.31
#